data_AF-I3S0V2-F1
#
_entry.id   AF-I3S0V2-F1
#
_cell.length_a   1.000
_cell.length_b   1.000
_cell.length_c   1.000
_cell.angle_alpha   90.00
_cell.angle_beta   90.00
_cell.angle_gamma   90.00
#
_symmetry.space_group_name_H-M   'P 1'
#
loop_
_entity.id
_entity.type
_entity.pdbx_description
1 polymer ?
#
loop_
_entity_poly.entity_id
_entity_poly.type
_entity_poly.pdbx_seq_one_letter_code
_entity_poly.pdbx_strand_id
1 'polypeptide(L)'
;MRTRKKISIGIISPYNSQVYEIQQKIKHHISVSDPDFSVSVRSVDGFKGGEQDVIIISTVRSNPSGKVGFLSNRQRANVAMTRARYSLWILGNAATLVSSDTVWKQVVLDAKKRDCFHTADKDNKLARVIEDVVFELQLLEESESMFKKLNLGERSSRPRKARR
;
A
#
# COMPACT_ATOMS: atom_id res chain seq x y z
N MET A 1 -22.65 -4.90 -31.58
CA MET A 1 -21.40 -5.12 -30.80
C MET A 1 -21.66 -4.74 -29.35
N ARG A 2 -21.55 -5.67 -28.39
CA ARG A 2 -21.60 -5.33 -26.95
C ARG A 2 -20.22 -4.78 -26.55
N THR A 3 -20.12 -3.49 -26.29
CA THR A 3 -18.96 -2.91 -25.60
C THR A 3 -18.88 -3.54 -24.21
N ARG A 4 -17.82 -4.32 -23.92
CA ARG A 4 -17.59 -4.81 -22.56
C ARG A 4 -17.37 -3.61 -21.64
N LYS A 5 -18.18 -3.47 -20.60
CA LYS A 5 -17.99 -2.42 -19.60
C LYS A 5 -16.70 -2.72 -18.84
N LYS A 6 -15.76 -1.77 -18.88
CA LYS A 6 -14.49 -1.84 -18.16
C LYS A 6 -14.72 -1.93 -16.65
N ILE A 7 -14.07 -2.88 -15.97
CA ILE A 7 -14.17 -3.05 -14.51
C ILE A 7 -13.46 -1.89 -13.82
N SER A 8 -14.14 -1.26 -12.88
CA SER A 8 -13.63 -0.10 -12.16
C SER A 8 -13.05 -0.51 -10.78
N ILE A 9 -11.77 -0.23 -10.54
CA ILE A 9 -11.06 -0.57 -9.31
C ILE A 9 -10.62 0.72 -8.61
N GLY A 10 -11.05 0.90 -7.36
CA GLY A 10 -10.59 1.99 -6.49
C GLY A 10 -9.69 1.49 -5.38
N ILE A 11 -8.50 2.08 -5.25
CA ILE A 11 -7.59 1.87 -4.14
C ILE A 11 -7.65 3.08 -3.21
N ILE A 12 -8.00 2.84 -1.95
CA ILE A 12 -8.17 3.88 -0.94
C ILE A 12 -7.09 3.70 0.13
N SER A 13 -6.41 4.79 0.49
CA SER A 13 -5.50 4.82 1.62
C SER A 13 -5.67 6.10 2.45
N PRO A 14 -5.60 6.03 3.79
CA PRO A 14 -5.75 7.20 4.64
C PRO A 14 -4.50 8.13 4.64
N TYR A 15 -3.39 7.70 4.04
CA TYR A 15 -2.12 8.45 4.02
C TYR A 15 -1.75 8.85 2.59
N ASN A 16 -1.56 10.15 2.34
CA ASN A 16 -1.23 10.65 1.00
C ASN A 16 0.12 10.14 0.46
N SER A 17 1.10 9.90 1.34
CA SER A 17 2.36 9.25 0.95
C SER A 17 2.12 7.86 0.38
N GLN A 18 1.29 7.05 1.04
CA GLN A 18 0.92 5.73 0.53
C GLN A 18 0.15 5.82 -0.80
N VAL A 19 -0.75 6.80 -0.94
CA VAL A 19 -1.46 7.03 -2.22
C VAL A 19 -0.44 7.29 -3.34
N TYR A 20 0.53 8.17 -3.11
CA TYR A 20 1.59 8.47 -4.06
C TYR A 20 2.42 7.23 -4.41
N GLU A 21 2.89 6.49 -3.42
CA GLU A 21 3.70 5.28 -3.63
C GLU A 21 2.95 4.22 -4.45
N ILE A 22 1.68 3.96 -4.12
CA ILE A 22 0.86 3.01 -4.88
C ILE A 22 0.67 3.50 -6.32
N GLN A 23 0.44 4.79 -6.54
CA GLN A 23 0.32 5.34 -7.89
C GLN A 23 1.60 5.15 -8.71
N GLN A 24 2.78 5.36 -8.10
CA GLN A 24 4.04 5.13 -8.78
C GLN A 24 4.23 3.66 -9.13
N LYS A 25 4.06 2.74 -8.17
CA LYS A 25 4.22 1.30 -8.43
C LYS A 25 3.24 0.80 -9.49
N ILE A 26 1.98 1.23 -9.45
CA ILE A 26 0.97 0.80 -10.44
C ILE A 26 1.31 1.25 -11.86
N LYS A 27 1.84 2.46 -12.05
CA LYS A 27 2.26 2.93 -13.38
C LYS A 27 3.33 2.04 -14.02
N HIS A 28 4.17 1.39 -13.22
CA HIS A 28 5.21 0.48 -13.71
C HIS A 28 4.65 -0.91 -14.05
N HIS A 29 3.60 -1.36 -13.36
CA HIS A 29 3.05 -2.72 -13.52
C HIS A 29 1.84 -2.81 -14.43
N ILE A 30 1.02 -1.77 -14.50
CA ILE A 30 -0.21 -1.74 -15.30
C ILE A 30 0.06 -0.87 -16.51
N SER A 31 -0.08 -1.46 -17.70
CA SER A 31 -0.08 -0.66 -18.93
C SER A 31 -1.21 0.37 -18.82
N VAL A 32 -0.94 1.61 -19.25
CA VAL A 32 -1.86 2.76 -19.12
C VAL A 32 -3.25 2.49 -19.74
N SER A 33 -3.39 1.42 -20.52
CA SER A 33 -4.55 1.09 -21.33
C SER A 33 -4.95 -0.40 -21.24
N ASP A 34 -4.94 -1.03 -20.06
CA ASP A 34 -5.59 -2.33 -19.92
C ASP A 34 -7.08 -2.20 -20.36
N PRO A 35 -7.54 -2.96 -21.36
CA PRO A 35 -8.89 -2.80 -21.91
C PRO A 35 -9.97 -3.31 -20.94
N ASP A 36 -9.62 -4.20 -20.01
CA ASP A 36 -10.56 -4.92 -19.16
C ASP A 36 -10.84 -4.18 -17.84
N PHE A 37 -9.89 -3.42 -17.30
CA PHE A 37 -10.10 -2.69 -16.04
C PHE A 37 -9.35 -1.36 -15.93
N SER A 38 -9.90 -0.43 -15.12
CA SER A 38 -9.30 0.87 -14.80
C SER A 38 -9.03 0.96 -13.32
N VAL A 39 -7.87 1.51 -12.93
CA VAL A 39 -7.49 1.68 -11.53
C VAL A 39 -7.43 3.17 -11.18
N SER A 40 -8.01 3.53 -10.05
CA SER A 40 -7.86 4.85 -9.44
C SER A 40 -7.34 4.71 -8.01
N VAL A 41 -6.39 5.56 -7.62
CA VAL A 41 -5.79 5.53 -6.27
C VAL A 41 -5.98 6.89 -5.63
N ARG A 42 -6.67 6.96 -4.50
CA ARG A 42 -7.01 8.23 -3.84
C ARG A 42 -7.03 8.07 -2.32
N SER A 43 -6.97 9.20 -1.62
CA SER A 43 -7.31 9.23 -0.20
C SER A 43 -8.82 9.15 0.01
N VAL A 44 -9.25 8.86 1.24
CA VAL A 44 -10.69 8.82 1.59
C VAL A 44 -11.37 10.15 1.25
N ASP A 45 -10.75 11.28 1.62
CA ASP A 45 -11.31 12.62 1.36
C ASP A 45 -11.21 13.02 -0.13
N GLY A 46 -10.27 12.43 -0.88
CA GLY A 46 -10.14 12.59 -2.32
C GLY A 46 -11.16 11.77 -3.12
N PHE A 47 -11.89 10.88 -2.46
CA PHE A 47 -12.94 10.04 -3.05
C PHE A 47 -14.28 10.78 -3.06
N LYS A 48 -14.35 11.90 -3.79
CA LYS A 48 -15.49 12.85 -3.76
C LYS A 48 -16.70 12.48 -4.65
N GLY A 49 -16.77 11.27 -5.20
CA GLY A 49 -17.97 10.84 -5.93
C GLY A 49 -17.81 9.52 -6.68
N GLY A 50 -18.79 8.64 -6.50
CA GLY A 50 -18.92 7.35 -7.18
C GLY A 50 -18.67 6.14 -6.28
N GLU A 51 -19.18 5.01 -6.71
CA GLU A 51 -18.80 3.67 -6.24
C GLU A 51 -17.89 3.04 -7.31
N GLN A 52 -17.06 2.08 -6.93
CA GLN A 52 -16.25 1.28 -7.86
C GLN A 52 -16.70 -0.17 -7.80
N ASP A 53 -16.54 -0.89 -8.89
CA ASP A 53 -16.89 -2.31 -8.94
C ASP A 53 -16.11 -3.10 -7.87
N VAL A 54 -14.82 -2.77 -7.70
CA VAL A 54 -13.93 -3.29 -6.65
C VAL A 54 -13.29 -2.14 -5.87
N ILE A 55 -13.25 -2.26 -4.54
CA ILE A 55 -12.45 -1.38 -3.67
C ILE A 55 -11.38 -2.19 -2.95
N ILE A 56 -10.17 -1.63 -2.89
CA ILE A 56 -9.06 -2.13 -2.07
C ILE A 56 -8.70 -1.03 -1.07
N ILE A 57 -8.81 -1.29 0.22
CA ILE A 57 -8.39 -0.36 1.28
C ILE A 57 -7.02 -0.79 1.81
N SER A 58 -6.01 0.08 1.69
CA SER A 58 -4.74 -0.08 2.37
C SER A 58 -4.80 0.63 3.73
N THR A 59 -4.63 -0.12 4.82
CA THR A 59 -4.67 0.46 6.18
C THR A 59 -3.33 1.05 6.61
N VAL A 60 -2.23 0.67 5.97
CA VAL A 60 -0.85 1.18 6.18
C VAL A 60 -0.24 0.86 7.55
N ARG A 61 -0.95 1.13 8.65
CA ARG A 61 -0.39 1.05 10.01
C ARG A 61 -0.14 -0.40 10.42
N SER A 62 1.10 -0.63 10.87
CA SER A 62 1.57 -1.88 11.45
C SER A 62 2.43 -1.54 12.67
N ASN A 63 1.94 -1.78 13.88
CA ASN A 63 2.66 -1.55 15.13
C ASN A 63 2.03 -2.31 16.31
N PRO A 64 2.82 -2.72 17.32
CA PRO A 64 2.32 -3.47 18.47
C PRO A 64 1.39 -2.64 19.37
N SER A 65 1.48 -1.31 19.33
CA SER A 65 0.68 -0.43 20.19
C SER A 65 -0.77 -0.20 19.72
N GLY A 66 -1.21 -0.83 18.63
CA GLY A 66 -2.57 -0.68 18.11
C GLY A 66 -2.89 0.73 17.58
N LYS A 67 -1.90 1.62 17.43
CA LYS A 67 -2.12 3.01 17.02
C LYS A 67 -2.40 3.08 15.52
N VAL A 68 -3.63 3.42 15.16
CA VAL A 68 -4.08 3.46 13.75
C VAL A 68 -4.18 4.87 13.15
N GLY A 69 -4.07 5.93 13.95
CA GLY A 69 -4.08 7.32 13.45
C GLY A 69 -5.37 7.66 12.68
N PHE A 70 -5.26 8.17 11.46
CA PHE A 70 -6.40 8.64 10.64
C PHE A 70 -7.50 7.59 10.41
N LEU A 71 -7.18 6.29 10.53
CA LEU A 71 -8.14 5.20 10.45
C LEU A 71 -9.14 5.17 11.61
N SER A 72 -8.85 5.80 12.75
CA SER A 72 -9.77 5.81 13.90
C SER A 72 -11.05 6.60 13.63
N ASN A 73 -11.07 7.44 12.61
CA ASN A 73 -12.26 8.18 12.21
C ASN A 73 -13.30 7.22 11.59
N ARG A 74 -14.36 6.96 12.36
CA ARG A 74 -15.47 6.09 11.96
C ARG A 74 -16.19 6.55 10.69
N GLN A 75 -16.38 7.85 10.49
CA GLN A 75 -17.05 8.39 9.30
C GLN A 75 -16.24 8.10 8.04
N ARG A 76 -14.91 8.29 8.10
CA ARG A 76 -14.00 7.95 7.00
C ARG A 76 -13.96 6.45 6.71
N ALA A 77 -13.95 5.63 7.74
CA ALA A 77 -14.02 4.17 7.58
C ALA A 77 -15.33 3.75 6.87
N ASN A 78 -16.47 4.30 7.30
CA ASN A 78 -17.76 4.05 6.68
C ASN A 78 -17.75 4.45 5.20
N VAL A 79 -17.30 5.67 4.89
CA VAL A 79 -17.22 6.14 3.49
C VAL A 79 -16.39 5.17 2.65
N ALA A 80 -15.19 4.81 3.11
CA ALA A 80 -14.29 3.93 2.36
C ALA A 80 -14.88 2.53 2.13
N MET A 81 -15.48 1.91 3.15
CA MET A 81 -16.06 0.57 3.05
C MET A 81 -17.28 0.50 2.14
N THR A 82 -18.11 1.56 2.11
CA THR A 82 -19.32 1.58 1.25
C THR A 82 -19.06 2.10 -0.16
N ARG A 83 -17.80 2.21 -0.61
CA ARG A 83 -17.50 2.58 -2.00
C ARG A 83 -17.55 1.38 -2.96
N ALA A 84 -17.58 0.15 -2.45
CA ALA A 84 -17.55 -1.07 -3.26
C ALA A 84 -18.95 -1.48 -3.72
N ARG A 85 -19.11 -1.78 -5.01
CA ARG A 85 -20.36 -2.31 -5.58
C ARG A 85 -20.45 -3.82 -5.49
N TYR A 86 -19.34 -4.51 -5.75
CA TYR A 86 -19.31 -5.97 -5.83
C TYR A 86 -18.29 -6.61 -4.89
N SER A 87 -17.10 -6.02 -4.73
CA SER A 87 -16.05 -6.61 -3.89
C SER A 87 -15.27 -5.56 -3.10
N LEU A 88 -15.09 -5.82 -1.81
CA LEU A 88 -14.26 -5.03 -0.92
C LEU A 88 -13.09 -5.88 -0.41
N TRP A 89 -11.87 -5.41 -0.64
CA TRP A 89 -10.63 -5.97 -0.09
C TRP A 89 -10.03 -5.00 0.91
N ILE A 90 -9.54 -5.50 2.03
CA ILE A 90 -8.87 -4.69 3.06
C ILE A 90 -7.50 -5.32 3.32
N LEU A 91 -6.45 -4.60 2.97
CA LEU A 91 -5.07 -4.99 3.21
C LEU A 91 -4.53 -4.25 4.43
N GLY A 92 -4.16 -5.01 5.47
CA GLY A 92 -3.70 -4.43 6.72
C GLY A 92 -3.06 -5.41 7.69
N ASN A 93 -2.39 -4.87 8.72
CA ASN A 93 -1.85 -5.67 9.81
C ASN A 93 -2.95 -6.00 10.83
N ALA A 94 -3.40 -7.25 10.86
CA ALA A 94 -4.51 -7.69 11.69
C ALA A 94 -4.28 -7.46 13.20
N ALA A 95 -3.07 -7.69 13.70
CA ALA A 95 -2.73 -7.49 15.10
C ALA A 95 -2.91 -6.01 15.51
N THR A 96 -2.42 -5.09 14.67
CA THR A 96 -2.57 -3.64 14.88
C THR A 96 -4.03 -3.22 14.89
N LEU A 97 -4.83 -3.71 13.94
CA LEU A 97 -6.24 -3.34 13.80
C LEU A 97 -7.09 -3.88 14.96
N VAL A 98 -6.85 -5.12 15.39
CA VAL A 98 -7.55 -5.74 16.53
C VAL A 98 -7.25 -5.00 17.84
N SER A 99 -6.00 -4.56 18.03
CA SER A 99 -5.57 -3.81 19.24
C SER A 99 -5.93 -2.32 19.19
N SER A 100 -6.63 -1.85 18.16
CA SER A 100 -6.86 -0.41 17.98
C SER A 100 -8.02 0.17 18.78
N ASP A 101 -8.91 -0.68 19.30
CA ASP A 101 -10.19 -0.30 19.92
C ASP A 101 -11.06 0.66 19.07
N THR A 102 -10.93 0.55 17.74
CA THR A 102 -11.76 1.27 16.76
C THR A 102 -12.71 0.31 16.03
N VAL A 103 -13.49 0.84 15.07
CA VAL A 103 -14.34 0.03 14.18
C VAL A 103 -13.56 -1.07 13.45
N TRP A 104 -12.26 -0.87 13.19
CA TRP A 104 -11.42 -1.84 12.49
C TRP A 104 -11.22 -3.14 13.27
N LYS A 105 -11.27 -3.09 14.61
CA LYS A 105 -11.28 -4.31 15.45
C LYS A 105 -12.49 -5.18 15.08
N GLN A 106 -13.67 -4.58 15.02
CA GLN A 106 -14.91 -5.27 14.68
C GLN A 106 -14.89 -5.78 13.23
N VAL A 107 -14.35 -5.00 12.29
CA VAL A 107 -14.20 -5.42 10.89
C VAL A 107 -13.34 -6.69 10.77
N VAL A 108 -12.21 -6.77 11.49
CA VAL A 108 -11.35 -7.96 11.46
C VAL A 108 -12.05 -9.17 12.11
N LEU A 109 -12.73 -8.98 13.24
CA LEU A 109 -13.46 -10.05 13.91
C LEU A 109 -14.62 -10.58 13.06
N ASP A 110 -15.36 -9.69 12.42
CA ASP A 110 -16.44 -10.05 11.49
C ASP A 110 -15.92 -10.79 10.26
N ALA A 111 -14.80 -10.33 9.66
CA ALA A 111 -14.16 -11.03 8.55
C ALA A 111 -13.73 -12.45 8.94
N LYS A 112 -13.15 -12.65 10.14
CA LYS A 112 -12.83 -13.99 10.66
C LYS A 112 -14.07 -14.85 10.85
N LYS A 113 -15.14 -14.29 11.40
CA LYS A 113 -16.42 -15.00 11.61
C LYS A 113 -17.04 -15.48 10.29
N ARG A 114 -16.87 -14.71 9.22
CA ARG A 114 -17.38 -15.03 7.87
C ARG A 114 -16.38 -15.81 6.99
N ASP A 115 -15.28 -16.29 7.56
CA ASP A 115 -14.22 -17.00 6.84
C ASP A 115 -13.63 -16.20 5.65
N CYS A 116 -13.61 -14.87 5.79
CA CYS A 116 -13.11 -13.91 4.80
C CYS A 116 -11.80 -13.26 5.26
N PHE A 117 -11.07 -13.90 6.19
CA PHE A 117 -9.80 -13.41 6.71
C PHE A 117 -8.67 -14.35 6.26
N HIS A 118 -7.73 -13.83 5.47
CA HIS A 118 -6.63 -14.60 4.93
C HIS A 118 -5.29 -13.91 5.23
N THR A 119 -4.24 -14.72 5.44
CA THR A 119 -2.88 -14.21 5.61
C THR A 119 -2.18 -14.24 4.25
N ALA A 120 -1.62 -13.11 3.81
CA ALA A 120 -1.12 -12.96 2.44
C ALA A 120 0.06 -13.89 2.12
N ASP A 121 0.93 -14.17 3.08
CA ASP A 121 2.06 -15.09 2.97
C ASP A 121 1.65 -16.57 2.86
N LYS A 122 0.38 -16.91 3.16
CA LYS A 122 -0.15 -18.26 2.99
C LYS A 122 -0.73 -18.50 1.59
N ASP A 123 -0.98 -17.44 0.82
CA ASP A 123 -1.39 -17.58 -0.57
C ASP A 123 -0.14 -17.64 -1.45
N ASN A 124 0.05 -18.73 -2.19
CA ASN A 124 1.27 -18.96 -2.97
C ASN A 124 1.57 -17.84 -3.98
N LYS A 125 0.54 -17.20 -4.57
CA LYS A 125 0.74 -16.13 -5.54
C LYS A 125 1.17 -14.85 -4.84
N LEU A 126 0.50 -14.50 -3.74
CA LEU A 126 0.85 -13.32 -2.96
C LEU A 126 2.20 -13.48 -2.26
N ALA A 127 2.51 -14.66 -1.72
CA ALA A 127 3.79 -14.97 -1.11
C ALA A 127 4.95 -14.73 -2.08
N ARG A 128 4.84 -15.26 -3.31
CA ARG A 128 5.85 -15.04 -4.35
C ARG A 128 6.02 -13.55 -4.70
N VAL A 129 4.92 -12.81 -4.84
CA VAL A 129 4.99 -11.36 -5.10
C VAL A 129 5.65 -10.63 -3.92
N ILE A 130 5.39 -11.04 -2.68
CA ILE A 130 6.03 -10.47 -1.49
C ILE A 130 7.54 -10.76 -1.52
N GLU A 131 7.95 -11.99 -1.83
CA GLU A 131 9.35 -12.38 -1.95
C GLU A 131 10.08 -11.57 -3.03
N ASP A 132 9.49 -11.43 -4.22
CA ASP A 132 10.05 -10.66 -5.32
C ASP A 132 10.25 -9.17 -4.93
N VAL A 133 9.26 -8.58 -4.26
CA VAL A 133 9.34 -7.17 -3.79
C VAL A 133 10.35 -7.01 -2.66
N VAL A 134 10.44 -7.96 -1.73
CA VAL A 134 11.45 -7.93 -0.65
C VAL A 134 12.86 -7.99 -1.23
N PHE A 135 13.08 -8.85 -2.23
CA PHE A 135 14.36 -8.96 -2.91
C PHE A 135 14.71 -7.68 -3.67
N GLU A 136 13.76 -7.08 -4.40
CA GLU A 136 13.95 -5.79 -5.08
C GLU A 136 14.37 -4.68 -4.09
N LEU A 137 13.71 -4.59 -2.93
CA LEU A 137 14.03 -3.61 -1.90
C LEU A 137 15.42 -3.84 -1.28
N GLN A 138 15.79 -5.09 -1.02
CA GLN A 138 17.13 -5.44 -0.51
C GLN A 138 18.22 -5.01 -1.50
N LEU A 139 18.04 -5.29 -2.79
CA LEU A 139 18.98 -4.87 -3.84
C LEU A 139 19.12 -3.34 -3.91
N LEU A 140 18.02 -2.61 -3.77
CA LEU A 140 18.04 -1.14 -3.75
C LEU A 140 18.84 -0.61 -2.55
N GLU A 141 18.59 -1.12 -1.34
CA GLU A 141 19.33 -0.73 -0.13
C GLU A 141 20.84 -1.01 -0.25
N GLU A 142 21.22 -2.18 -0.80
CA GLU A 142 22.62 -2.53 -1.06
C GLU A 142 23.28 -1.58 -2.07
N SER A 143 22.56 -1.23 -3.14
CA SER A 143 23.06 -0.31 -4.17
C SER A 143 23.28 1.10 -3.60
N GLU A 144 22.33 1.64 -2.83
CA GLU A 144 22.45 2.95 -2.18
C GLU A 144 23.63 2.99 -1.22
N SER A 145 23.84 1.90 -0.46
CA SER A 145 25.00 1.73 0.41
C SER A 145 26.32 1.75 -0.36
N MET A 146 26.37 1.10 -1.53
CA MET A 146 27.54 1.10 -2.42
C MET A 146 27.84 2.49 -3.00
N PHE A 147 26.82 3.20 -3.48
CA PHE A 147 26.96 4.59 -3.97
C PHE A 147 27.46 5.52 -2.87
N LYS A 148 26.98 5.36 -1.64
CA LYS A 148 27.45 6.16 -0.51
C LYS A 148 28.93 5.91 -0.20
N LYS A 149 29.38 4.65 -0.26
CA LYS A 149 30.80 4.28 -0.08
C LYS A 149 31.71 4.87 -1.15
N LEU A 150 31.28 4.87 -2.41
CA LEU A 150 32.03 5.48 -3.53
C LEU A 150 32.20 7.00 -3.35
N ASN A 151 31.14 7.70 -2.95
CA ASN A 151 31.18 9.16 -2.73
C ASN A 151 32.03 9.59 -1.51
N LEU A 152 32.26 8.71 -0.54
CA LEU A 152 33.12 8.95 0.62
C LEU A 152 34.61 8.69 0.33
N GLY A 153 34.93 7.93 -0.73
CA GLY A 153 36.30 7.53 -1.10
C GLY A 153 37.15 8.60 -1.79
N GLU A 154 36.57 9.70 -2.29
CA GLU A 154 37.31 10.70 -3.09
C GLU A 154 37.88 11.89 -2.28
N ARG A 155 37.78 11.90 -0.94
CA ARG A 155 38.22 13.06 -0.12
C ARG A 155 39.54 12.92 0.63
N SER A 156 40.34 11.87 0.42
CA SER A 156 41.64 11.74 1.11
C SER A 156 42.82 11.50 0.18
N SER A 157 43.38 12.58 -0.37
CA SER A 157 44.84 12.84 -0.37
C SER A 157 45.20 14.10 -1.18
N ARG A 158 45.41 15.23 -0.48
CA ARG A 158 46.39 16.23 -0.93
C ARG A 158 47.34 16.50 0.25
N PRO A 159 48.64 16.15 0.15
CA PRO A 159 49.57 16.47 1.22
C PRO A 159 49.77 17.99 1.27
N ARG A 160 49.59 18.57 2.46
CA ARG A 160 49.97 19.97 2.73
C ARG A 160 51.49 20.07 2.64
N LYS A 161 52.02 20.67 1.57
CA LYS A 161 53.42 21.08 1.51
C LYS A 161 53.64 22.19 2.55
N ALA A 162 54.47 21.91 3.54
CA ALA A 162 54.94 22.86 4.54
C ALA A 162 55.76 23.97 3.85
N ARG A 163 55.38 25.23 4.07
CA ARG A 163 56.20 26.39 3.74
C ARG A 163 57.29 26.54 4.80
N ARG A 164 58.55 26.62 4.35
CA ARG A 164 59.64 27.26 5.09
C ARG A 164 59.64 28.74 4.75
#